data_AF-A0A826J7D8-F1
#
_entry.id   AF-A0A826J7D8-F1
#
_cell.length_a   1.000
_cell.length_b   1.000
_cell.length_c   1.000
_cell.angle_alpha   90.00
_cell.angle_beta   90.00
_cell.angle_gamma   90.00
#
_symmetry.space_group_name_H-M   'P 1'
#
loop_
_entity.id
_entity.type
_entity.pdbx_description
1 polymer ?
#
loop_
_entity_poly.entity_id
_entity_poly.type
_entity_poly.pdbx_seq_one_letter_code
_entity_poly.pdbx_strand_id
1 'polypeptide(L)' 'PRAGLGYQFDLLANGETVLRDASGEKRFEGEKDSRMLMNVGMNAEIKDNMRFGLELEKSAFGKYNVDNAINANFRYSF' A
#
# COMPACT_ATOMS: atom_id res chain seq x y z
N PRO A 1 5.72 -13.33 15.90
CA PRO A 1 5.95 -12.02 15.23
C PRO A 1 6.36 -12.28 13.78
N ARG A 2 5.94 -11.43 12.84
CA ARG A 2 6.29 -11.46 11.41
C ARG A 2 6.84 -10.10 11.00
N ALA A 3 7.83 -10.09 10.14
CA ALA A 3 8.31 -8.87 9.50
C ALA A 3 8.55 -9.16 8.02
N GLY A 4 8.31 -8.17 7.17
CA GLY A 4 8.51 -8.28 5.73
C GLY A 4 9.02 -6.96 5.15
N LEU A 5 9.80 -7.11 4.09
CA LEU A 5 10.28 -6.03 3.25
C LEU A 5 9.90 -6.39 1.82
N GLY A 6 9.22 -5.47 1.15
CA GLY A 6 8.77 -5.63 -0.23
C GLY A 6 9.12 -4.41 -1.06
N TYR A 7 9.13 -4.57 -2.38
CA TYR A 7 9.26 -3.47 -3.31
C TYR A 7 8.06 -3.49 -4.24
N GLN A 8 7.25 -2.43 -4.19
CA GLN A 8 6.06 -2.25 -5.02
C GLN A 8 6.36 -1.23 -6.11
N PHE A 9 6.05 -1.56 -7.35
CA PHE A 9 6.26 -0.69 -8.50
C PHE A 9 5.08 -0.81 -9.46
N ASP A 10 4.68 0.32 -10.04
CA ASP A 10 3.63 0.36 -11.03
C ASP A 10 4.13 -0.20 -12.37
N LEU A 11 3.56 -1.34 -12.80
CA LEU A 11 3.87 -1.98 -14.08
C LEU A 11 3.37 -1.15 -15.27
N LEU A 12 2.26 -0.45 -15.09
CA LEU A 12 1.58 0.36 -16.12
C LEU A 12 1.33 1.76 -15.57
N ALA A 13 1.59 2.77 -16.38
CA ALA A 13 1.18 4.16 -16.12
C ALA A 13 0.49 4.70 -17.37
N ASN A 14 -0.69 4.15 -17.66
CA ASN A 14 -1.51 4.50 -18.83
C ASN A 14 -2.50 5.65 -18.56
N GLY A 15 -2.35 6.35 -17.43
CA GLY A 15 -3.18 7.50 -17.10
C GLY A 15 -2.77 8.71 -17.94
N GLU A 16 -3.45 8.98 -19.05
CA GLU A 16 -3.25 10.19 -19.83
C GLU A 16 -4.19 11.28 -19.28
N THR A 17 -3.64 12.30 -18.61
CA THR A 17 -4.43 13.46 -18.19
C THR A 17 -4.29 14.54 -19.25
N VAL A 18 -5.36 14.77 -20.01
CA VAL A 18 -5.40 15.80 -21.05
C VAL A 18 -6.02 17.07 -20.47
N LEU A 19 -5.21 18.11 -20.29
CA LEU A 19 -5.68 19.44 -19.91
C LEU A 19 -5.82 20.27 -21.19
N ARG A 20 -7.05 20.71 -21.46
CA ARG A 20 -7.38 21.52 -22.64
C ARG A 20 -7.77 22.91 -22.17
N ASP A 21 -6.96 23.90 -22.52
CA ASP A 21 -7.26 25.31 -22.29
C ASP A 21 -7.46 26.04 -23.63
N ALA A 22 -8.05 27.23 -23.62
CA ALA A 22 -8.37 28.01 -24.82
C ALA A 22 -7.15 28.37 -25.69
N SER A 23 -5.92 28.19 -25.16
CA SER A 23 -4.65 28.42 -25.86
C SER A 23 -3.89 27.14 -26.29
N GLY A 24 -4.44 25.94 -26.07
CA GLY A 24 -3.80 24.68 -26.49
C GLY A 24 -4.07 23.46 -25.60
N GLU A 25 -3.70 22.28 -26.09
CA GLU A 25 -3.85 20.99 -25.42
C GLU A 25 -2.50 20.56 -24.81
N LYS A 26 -2.45 20.34 -23.49
CA LYS A 26 -1.29 19.77 -22.79
C LYS A 26 -1.62 18.37 -22.31
N ARG A 27 -0.81 17.41 -22.73
CA ARG A 27 -0.92 15.99 -22.34
C ARG A 27 0.12 15.72 -21.27
N PHE A 28 -0.35 15.27 -20.10
CA PHE A 28 0.50 14.78 -19.03
C PHE A 28 0.37 13.26 -18.98
N GLU A 29 1.47 12.57 -19.27
CA GLU A 29 1.57 11.12 -19.09
C GLU A 29 1.64 10.79 -17.60
N GLY A 30 0.91 9.76 -17.18
CA GLY A 30 0.91 9.28 -15.81
C GLY A 30 2.32 8.88 -15.38
N GLU A 31 2.77 9.39 -14.24
CA GLU A 31 4.07 9.04 -13.72
C GLU A 31 4.01 7.67 -13.04
N LYS A 32 4.97 6.79 -13.37
CA LYS A 32 5.18 5.55 -12.62
C LYS A 32 5.69 5.90 -11.22
N ASP A 33 5.08 5.32 -10.20
CA ASP A 33 5.56 5.39 -8.83
C ASP A 33 6.11 4.02 -8.38
N SER A 34 7.13 4.05 -7.53
CA SER A 34 7.71 2.86 -6.93
C SER A 34 8.05 3.12 -5.48
N ARG A 35 7.58 2.26 -4.58
CA ARG A 35 7.75 2.41 -3.14
C ARG A 35 8.23 1.11 -2.52
N MET A 36 9.15 1.23 -1.58
CA MET A 36 9.55 0.15 -0.70
C MET A 36 8.49 0.02 0.40
N LEU A 37 7.99 -1.17 0.63
CA LEU A 37 7.03 -1.50 1.69
C LEU A 37 7.78 -2.20 2.82
N MET A 38 7.50 -1.78 4.05
CA MET A 38 8.00 -2.39 5.28
C MET A 38 6.79 -2.74 6.13
N ASN A 39 6.68 -4.01 6.54
CA ASN A 39 5.59 -4.43 7.40
C ASN A 39 6.13 -5.23 8.60
N VAL A 40 5.55 -4.98 9.77
CA VAL A 40 5.84 -5.73 11.00
C VAL A 40 4.52 -6.06 11.65
N GLY A 41 4.29 -7.31 11.99
CA GLY A 41 3.03 -7.73 12.58
C GLY A 41 3.14 -8.90 13.55
N MET A 42 2.02 -9.23 14.16
CA MET A 42 1.84 -10.40 14.99
C MET A 42 0.51 -11.06 14.64
N ASN A 43 0.51 -12.38 14.63
CA ASN A 43 -0.69 -13.18 14.59
C ASN A 43 -0.73 -13.97 15.90
N ALA A 44 -1.84 -13.88 16.62
CA ALA A 44 -2.13 -14.60 17.84
C ALA A 44 -3.37 -15.47 17.62
N GLU A 45 -3.32 -16.70 18.10
CA GLU A 45 -4.45 -17.61 18.13
C GLU A 45 -4.82 -17.83 19.61
N ILE A 46 -6.08 -17.57 19.94
CA ILE A 46 -6.64 -17.68 21.29
C ILE A 46 -7.64 -18.84 21.26
N LYS A 47 -7.31 -19.92 21.97
CA LYS A 47 -8.05 -21.19 21.91
C LYS A 47 -8.15 -21.69 20.46
N ASP A 48 -9.24 -22.37 20.11
CA ASP A 48 -9.44 -22.96 18.77
C ASP A 48 -10.30 -22.07 17.85
N ASN A 49 -10.94 -21.04 18.40
CA ASN A 49 -11.96 -20.27 17.72
C ASN A 49 -11.52 -18.84 17.39
N MET A 50 -10.55 -18.26 18.11
CA MET A 50 -10.23 -16.84 17.98
C MET A 50 -8.85 -16.66 17.36
N ARG A 51 -8.77 -15.84 16.31
CA ARG A 51 -7.51 -15.40 15.70
C ARG A 51 -7.48 -13.88 15.67
N PHE A 52 -6.36 -13.32 16.12
CA PHE A 52 -6.09 -11.90 16.14
C PHE A 52 -4.81 -11.62 15.34
N GLY A 53 -4.89 -10.74 14.36
CA GLY A 53 -3.75 -10.25 13.59
C GLY A 53 -3.57 -8.76 13.83
N LEU A 54 -2.33 -8.30 13.99
CA LEU A 54 -1.97 -6.89 14.00
C LEU A 54 -0.79 -6.70 13.07
N GLU A 55 -0.86 -5.76 12.14
CA GLU A 55 0.22 -5.40 11.22
C GLU A 55 0.41 -3.88 11.22
N LEU A 56 1.66 -3.46 11.33
CA LEU A 56 2.13 -2.10 11.18
C LEU A 56 2.84 -2.03 9.84
N GLU A 57 2.39 -1.14 8.96
CA GLU A 57 2.90 -0.98 7.61
C GLU A 57 3.42 0.44 7.42
N LYS A 58 4.57 0.55 6.77
CA LYS A 58 5.20 1.82 6.38
C LYS A 58 5.76 1.67 4.98
N SER A 59 5.71 2.72 4.18
CA SER A 59 6.43 2.75 2.91
C SER A 59 7.46 3.87 2.85
N ALA A 60 8.50 3.66 2.06
CA ALA A 60 9.56 4.62 1.82
C ALA A 60 9.92 4.66 0.33
N PHE A 61 10.57 5.73 -0.11
CA PHE A 61 11.10 5.92 -1.48
C PHE A 61 10.08 6.08 -2.61
N GLY A 62 8.76 6.09 -2.33
CA GLY A 62 7.73 6.46 -3.31
C GLY A 62 7.47 7.97 -3.37
N LYS A 63 6.90 8.44 -4.48
CA LYS A 63 6.28 9.78 -4.60
C LYS A 63 5.09 9.92 -3.66
N TYR A 64 4.34 8.82 -3.47
CA TYR A 64 3.35 8.69 -2.40
C TYR A 64 3.79 7.62 -1.41
N ASN A 65 3.93 8.00 -0.13
CA ASN A 65 4.31 7.06 0.93
C ASN A 65 3.20 6.86 1.95
N VAL A 66 3.09 5.63 2.45
CA VAL A 66 2.35 5.29 3.67
C VAL A 66 3.24 5.68 4.84
N ASP A 67 2.94 6.82 5.46
CA ASP A 67 3.73 7.30 6.59
C ASP A 67 3.68 6.33 7.76
N ASN A 68 2.49 5.91 8.18
CA ASN A 68 2.25 4.79 9.09
C ASN A 68 0.82 4.29 8.89
N ALA A 69 0.65 3.00 8.66
CA ALA A 69 -0.66 2.33 8.64
C ALA A 69 -0.69 1.21 9.67
N ILE A 70 -1.85 1.04 10.30
CA ILE A 70 -2.10 -0.02 11.28
C ILE A 70 -3.28 -0.83 10.77
N ASN A 71 -3.07 -2.13 10.60
CA ASN A 71 -4.08 -3.09 10.21
C ASN A 71 -4.32 -4.06 11.36
N ALA A 72 -5.56 -4.18 11.82
CA ALA A 72 -5.95 -5.13 12.85
C ALA A 72 -7.04 -6.06 12.30
N ASN A 73 -6.84 -7.37 12.46
CA ASN A 73 -7.78 -8.40 12.06
C ASN A 73 -8.24 -9.18 13.29
N PHE A 74 -9.55 -9.40 13.39
CA PHE A 74 -10.13 -10.29 14.38
C PHE A 74 -11.05 -11.28 13.68
N ARG A 75 -10.81 -12.57 13.90
CA ARG A 75 -11.59 -13.65 13.32
C ARG A 75 -12.04 -14.61 14.41
N TYR A 76 -13.34 -14.87 14.44
CA TYR A 76 -13.94 -15.94 15.21
C TYR A 76 -14.40 -17.04 14.26
N SER A 77 -13.93 -18.27 14.47
CA SER A 77 -14.30 -19.47 13.72
C SER A 77 -15.14 -20.37 14.63
N PHE A 78 -16.27 -20.88 14.13
CA PHE A 78 -17.20 -21.74 14.84
C PHE A 78 -17.24 -23.15 14.27
#